data_AF-A0A4U9HBB2-F1
#
_entry.id   AF-A0A4U9HBB2-F1
#
_cell.length_a   1.000
_cell.length_b   1.000
_cell.length_c   1.000
_cell.angle_alpha   90.00
_cell.angle_beta   90.00
_cell.angle_gamma   90.00
#
_symmetry.space_group_name_H-M   'P 1'
#
loop_
_entity.id
_entity.type
_entity.pdbx_description
1 polymer ?
#
loop_
_entity_poly.entity_id
_entity_poly.type
_entity_poly.pdbx_seq_one_letter_code
_entity_poly.pdbx_strand_id
1 'polypeptide(L)'
;MLVQNVWISNLHKGIVFGNNSYIQSWHSVMVTSCNWPIWSQSASNAGEKIVFYKCLFGISKNYYQGVHTLFFRDCSFDYSGFNNETDQLANKDDGLFDLRGGTLNFKDCHFEWGQ
;
A
#
# COMPACT_ATOMS: atom_id res chain seq x y z
N MET A 1 3.33 -10.02 14.30
CA MET A 1 2.10 -10.70 13.82
C MET A 1 2.28 -11.12 12.37
N LEU A 2 1.77 -12.28 11.96
CA LEU A 2 1.76 -12.73 10.55
C LEU A 2 0.31 -12.79 10.04
N VAL A 3 0.05 -12.14 8.90
CA VAL A 3 -1.20 -12.25 8.14
C VAL A 3 -0.86 -12.83 6.77
N GLN A 4 -1.57 -13.86 6.32
CA GLN A 4 -1.22 -14.54 5.08
C GLN A 4 -2.42 -15.10 4.32
N ASN A 5 -2.31 -15.13 2.98
CA ASN A 5 -3.31 -15.71 2.08
C ASN A 5 -4.72 -15.12 2.26
N VAL A 6 -4.79 -13.79 2.39
CA VAL A 6 -6.04 -13.05 2.57
C VAL A 6 -6.32 -12.22 1.32
N TRP A 7 -7.59 -12.15 0.94
CA TRP A 7 -8.08 -11.21 -0.07
C TRP A 7 -8.94 -10.12 0.60
N ILE A 8 -8.52 -8.87 0.48
CA ILE A 8 -9.20 -7.68 0.99
C ILE A 8 -9.68 -6.88 -0.22
N SER A 9 -10.99 -6.63 -0.34
CA SER A 9 -11.52 -5.94 -1.53
C SER A 9 -12.81 -5.17 -1.30
N ASN A 10 -13.08 -4.19 -2.18
CA ASN A 10 -14.29 -3.35 -2.21
C ASN A 10 -14.52 -2.56 -0.92
N LEU A 11 -13.43 -2.01 -0.36
CA LEU A 11 -13.45 -1.20 0.85
C LEU A 11 -13.01 0.23 0.55
N HIS A 12 -13.55 1.18 1.30
CA HIS A 12 -13.02 2.54 1.24
C HIS A 12 -11.55 2.59 1.73
N LYS A 13 -11.22 1.84 2.79
CA LYS A 13 -9.84 1.64 3.28
C LYS A 13 -9.59 0.15 3.49
N GLY A 14 -8.50 -0.39 2.94
CA GLY A 14 -8.15 -1.80 3.05
C GLY A 14 -7.50 -2.14 4.39
N ILE A 15 -6.20 -1.86 4.50
CA ILE A 15 -5.40 -2.08 5.71
C ILE A 15 -5.23 -0.75 6.44
N VAL A 16 -5.65 -0.70 7.71
CA VAL A 16 -5.56 0.48 8.55
C VAL A 16 -4.67 0.21 9.76
N PHE A 17 -3.59 0.99 9.91
CA PHE A 17 -2.73 0.90 11.09
C PHE A 17 -3.23 1.83 12.21
N GLY A 18 -3.48 1.26 13.38
CA GLY A 18 -3.86 1.97 14.60
C GLY A 18 -2.73 2.03 15.63
N ASN A 19 -3.04 2.45 16.86
CA ASN A 19 -2.07 2.43 17.96
C ASN A 19 -1.52 1.02 18.21
N ASN A 20 -0.24 0.92 18.60
CA ASN A 20 0.43 -0.35 18.88
C ASN A 20 0.51 -1.30 17.66
N SER A 21 0.47 -0.75 16.44
CA SER A 21 0.66 -1.51 15.20
C SER A 21 2.13 -1.54 14.79
N TYR A 22 2.88 -2.51 15.29
CA TYR A 22 4.30 -2.66 14.96
C TYR A 22 4.69 -4.13 14.80
N ILE A 23 5.79 -4.37 14.09
CA ILE A 23 6.41 -5.67 13.83
C ILE A 23 5.38 -6.66 13.24
N GLN A 24 5.00 -6.39 11.99
CA GLN A 24 3.97 -7.14 11.29
C GLN A 24 4.47 -7.58 9.91
N SER A 25 4.11 -8.80 9.54
CA SER A 25 4.39 -9.36 8.21
C SER A 25 3.08 -9.74 7.53
N TRP A 26 2.94 -9.33 6.27
CA TRP A 26 1.81 -9.65 5.39
C TRP A 26 2.36 -10.46 4.22
N HIS A 27 1.89 -11.68 4.04
CA HIS A 27 2.44 -12.62 3.06
C HIS A 27 1.36 -13.11 2.09
N SER A 28 1.57 -12.94 0.78
CA SER A 28 0.60 -13.40 -0.22
C SER A 28 -0.81 -12.87 0.01
N VAL A 29 -0.88 -11.59 0.39
CA VAL A 29 -2.15 -10.87 0.59
C VAL A 29 -2.47 -10.09 -0.67
N MET A 30 -3.72 -10.18 -1.10
CA MET A 30 -4.26 -9.40 -2.22
C MET A 30 -5.14 -8.29 -1.67
N VAL A 31 -4.86 -7.04 -2.05
CA VAL A 31 -5.68 -5.87 -1.71
C VAL A 31 -6.13 -5.20 -2.99
N THR A 32 -7.41 -5.27 -3.32
CA THR A 32 -7.92 -4.79 -4.61
C THR A 32 -9.20 -4.00 -4.52
N SER A 33 -9.47 -3.12 -5.48
CA SER A 33 -10.73 -2.35 -5.52
C SER A 33 -10.95 -1.54 -4.25
N CYS A 34 -9.88 -0.98 -3.69
CA CYS A 34 -9.91 -0.10 -2.53
C CYS A 34 -9.58 1.33 -2.93
N ASN A 35 -10.21 2.32 -2.29
CA ASN A 35 -9.81 3.73 -2.50
C ASN A 35 -8.46 4.02 -1.85
N TRP A 36 -8.20 3.39 -0.69
CA TRP A 36 -6.95 3.47 0.05
C TRP A 36 -6.53 2.06 0.49
N PRO A 37 -5.80 1.30 -0.34
CA PRO A 37 -5.38 -0.07 -0.05
C PRO A 37 -4.63 -0.20 1.27
N ILE A 38 -3.67 0.71 1.50
CA ILE A 38 -2.96 0.83 2.77
C ILE A 38 -3.11 2.26 3.26
N TRP A 39 -3.57 2.40 4.48
CA TRP A 39 -3.76 3.70 5.10
C TRP A 39 -3.15 3.74 6.50
N SER A 40 -2.32 4.76 6.73
CA SER A 40 -1.75 5.07 8.03
C SER A 40 -2.04 6.54 8.36
N GLN A 41 -2.48 6.75 9.59
CA GLN A 41 -2.48 8.07 10.21
C GLN A 41 -1.48 8.09 11.36
N SER A 42 -1.19 9.26 11.89
CA SER A 42 -0.41 9.36 13.14
C SER A 42 -1.04 8.47 14.21
N ALA A 43 -0.25 7.51 14.69
CA ALA A 43 -0.63 6.51 15.66
C ALA A 43 0.51 6.32 16.66
N SER A 44 0.17 6.20 17.95
CA SER A 44 1.17 6.06 19.00
C SER A 44 1.75 4.63 19.00
N ASN A 45 3.07 4.54 19.15
CA ASN A 45 3.81 3.28 19.20
C ASN A 45 3.49 2.38 18.00
N ALA A 46 3.62 2.88 16.77
CA ALA A 46 3.25 2.16 15.55
C ALA A 46 4.26 2.41 14.42
N GLY A 47 4.26 1.53 13.41
CA GLY A 47 5.04 1.70 12.17
C GLY A 47 6.42 1.07 12.16
N GLU A 48 6.89 0.47 13.26
CA GLU A 48 8.17 -0.23 13.25
C GLU A 48 8.06 -1.56 12.47
N LYS A 49 8.97 -1.79 11.51
CA LYS A 49 9.19 -3.08 10.82
C LYS A 49 7.89 -3.73 10.29
N ILE A 50 7.15 -3.00 9.46
CA ILE A 50 5.98 -3.55 8.75
C ILE A 50 6.41 -4.00 7.35
N VAL A 51 6.23 -5.28 7.06
CA VAL A 51 6.70 -5.93 5.82
C VAL A 51 5.54 -6.54 5.05
N PHE A 52 5.50 -6.29 3.75
CA PHE A 52 4.65 -6.95 2.77
C PHE A 52 5.54 -7.81 1.86
N TYR A 53 5.22 -9.09 1.75
CA TYR A 53 5.98 -10.07 0.97
C TYR A 53 5.05 -10.83 0.03
N LYS A 54 5.37 -10.84 -1.28
CA LYS A 54 4.55 -11.49 -2.32
C LYS A 54 3.09 -11.04 -2.34
N CYS A 55 2.83 -9.77 -2.00
CA CYS A 55 1.49 -9.21 -1.99
C CYS A 55 1.14 -8.57 -3.35
N LEU A 56 -0.16 -8.54 -3.65
CA LEU A 56 -0.71 -7.82 -4.80
C LEU A 56 -1.55 -6.65 -4.31
N PHE A 57 -1.26 -5.45 -4.81
CA PHE A 57 -2.10 -4.26 -4.66
C PHE A 57 -2.63 -3.90 -6.04
N GLY A 58 -3.92 -4.12 -6.29
CA GLY A 58 -4.45 -4.06 -7.66
C GLY A 58 -5.73 -3.25 -7.79
N ILE A 59 -6.03 -2.72 -8.97
CA ILE A 59 -7.34 -2.11 -9.29
C ILE A 59 -7.74 -1.11 -8.20
N SER A 60 -6.81 -0.24 -7.81
CA SER A 60 -6.97 0.63 -6.66
C SER A 60 -6.30 1.96 -6.94
N LYS A 61 -6.80 3.02 -6.29
CA LYS A 61 -6.15 4.31 -6.31
C LYS A 61 -5.26 4.44 -5.07
N ASN A 62 -4.21 5.25 -5.16
CA ASN A 62 -3.41 5.68 -4.01
C ASN A 62 -3.02 4.51 -3.05
N TYR A 63 -2.13 3.63 -3.52
CA TYR A 63 -1.73 2.38 -2.85
C TYR A 63 -1.27 2.57 -1.41
N TYR A 64 -0.71 3.72 -1.07
CA TYR A 64 -0.38 4.06 0.30
C TYR A 64 -0.54 5.54 0.57
N GLN A 65 -1.22 5.85 1.66
CA GLN A 65 -1.13 7.15 2.31
C GLN A 65 -0.76 6.96 3.78
N GLY A 66 0.30 7.62 4.23
CA GLY A 66 0.58 7.66 5.67
C GLY A 66 1.98 8.07 6.10
N VAL A 67 2.31 7.71 7.34
CA VAL A 67 3.47 8.25 8.07
C VAL A 67 4.47 7.17 8.55
N HIS A 68 4.19 5.90 8.28
CA HIS A 68 5.00 4.78 8.75
C HIS A 68 6.02 4.29 7.72
N THR A 69 7.06 3.61 8.22
CA THR A 69 8.03 2.93 7.37
C THR A 69 7.51 1.56 6.94
N LEU A 70 7.40 1.33 5.63
CA LEU A 70 6.91 0.09 5.05
C LEU A 70 7.95 -0.55 4.13
N PHE A 71 8.03 -1.88 4.17
CA PHE A 71 8.91 -2.67 3.33
C PHE A 71 8.09 -3.56 2.41
N PHE A 72 8.22 -3.37 1.09
CA PHE A 72 7.59 -4.20 0.07
C PHE A 72 8.62 -5.08 -0.60
N ARG A 73 8.33 -6.38 -0.70
CA ARG A 73 9.25 -7.42 -1.16
C ARG A 73 8.51 -8.35 -2.11
N ASP A 74 9.02 -8.54 -3.32
CA ASP A 74 8.37 -9.39 -4.34
C ASP A 74 6.88 -9.04 -4.56
N CYS A 75 6.48 -7.77 -4.37
CA CYS A 75 5.08 -7.35 -4.46
C CYS A 75 4.75 -6.81 -5.85
N SER A 76 3.47 -6.80 -6.21
CA SER A 76 2.96 -6.18 -7.44
C SER A 76 1.99 -5.04 -7.12
N PHE A 77 2.02 -3.99 -7.94
CA PHE A 77 1.16 -2.81 -7.88
C PHE A 77 0.54 -2.59 -9.26
N ASP A 78 -0.69 -3.05 -9.46
CA ASP A 78 -1.25 -3.28 -10.80
C ASP A 78 -2.55 -2.49 -11.01
N TYR A 79 -2.72 -1.88 -12.18
CA TYR A 79 -3.96 -1.17 -12.54
C TYR A 79 -4.32 -0.04 -11.56
N SER A 80 -3.42 0.93 -11.47
CA SER A 80 -3.52 2.03 -10.51
C SER A 80 -4.61 3.07 -10.82
N GLY A 81 -5.37 2.87 -11.90
CA GLY A 81 -6.35 3.82 -12.41
C GLY A 81 -5.75 4.90 -13.31
N PHE A 82 -4.42 4.93 -13.46
CA PHE A 82 -3.70 5.81 -14.38
C PHE A 82 -3.19 5.02 -15.58
N ASN A 83 -3.29 5.63 -16.75
CA ASN A 83 -2.87 4.98 -18.00
C ASN A 83 -1.36 5.06 -18.24
N ASN A 84 -0.67 6.02 -17.62
CA ASN A 84 0.77 6.25 -17.71
C ASN A 84 1.23 7.29 -16.68
N GLU A 85 2.54 7.54 -16.63
CA GLU A 85 3.16 8.54 -15.75
C GLU A 85 2.67 9.97 -16.00
N THR A 86 2.47 10.37 -17.26
CA THR A 86 1.99 11.72 -17.60
C THR A 86 0.59 11.98 -17.02
N ASP A 87 -0.30 11.00 -17.12
CA ASP A 87 -1.64 11.02 -16.52
C ASP A 87 -1.57 11.14 -14.99
N GLN A 88 -0.66 10.40 -14.36
CA GLN A 88 -0.41 10.50 -12.92
C GLN A 88 0.11 11.89 -12.50
N LEU A 89 1.12 12.44 -13.20
CA LEU A 89 1.74 13.73 -12.86
C LEU A 89 0.80 14.93 -13.05
N ALA A 90 -0.21 14.79 -13.91
CA ALA A 90 -1.27 15.78 -14.08
C ALA A 90 -2.27 15.77 -12.90
N ASN A 91 -2.47 14.62 -12.24
CA ASN A 91 -3.42 14.42 -11.15
C ASN A 91 -2.73 14.43 -9.78
N LYS A 92 -2.18 15.58 -9.41
CA LYS A 92 -1.28 15.74 -8.24
C LYS A 92 -1.93 15.54 -6.87
N ASP A 93 -3.25 15.60 -6.79
CA ASP A 93 -3.96 15.51 -5.50
C ASP A 93 -3.93 14.08 -4.92
N ASP A 94 -3.79 13.05 -5.76
CA ASP A 94 -3.85 11.63 -5.38
C ASP A 94 -2.74 10.80 -6.04
N GLY A 95 -1.48 11.07 -5.70
CA GLY A 95 -0.35 10.25 -6.16
C GLY A 95 -0.47 8.77 -5.73
N LEU A 96 0.26 7.86 -6.40
CA LEU A 96 0.23 6.42 -6.07
C LEU A 96 0.67 6.11 -4.64
N PHE A 97 1.59 6.92 -4.10
CA PHE A 97 2.13 6.79 -2.76
C PHE A 97 2.25 8.19 -2.13
N ASP A 98 1.32 8.55 -1.25
CA ASP A 98 1.36 9.77 -0.43
C ASP A 98 2.11 9.51 0.89
N LEU A 99 3.43 9.71 0.85
CA LEU A 99 4.30 9.57 2.01
C LEU A 99 4.37 10.88 2.80
N ARG A 100 3.58 10.98 3.87
CA ARG A 100 3.55 12.14 4.77
C ARG A 100 4.61 12.08 5.86
N GLY A 101 5.29 10.94 5.99
CA GLY A 101 6.38 10.70 6.94
C GLY A 101 6.87 9.25 6.84
N GLY A 102 8.04 8.95 7.43
CA GLY A 102 8.62 7.61 7.35
C GLY A 102 9.30 7.33 6.00
N THR A 103 9.34 6.06 5.59
CA THR A 103 10.02 5.62 4.35
C THR A 103 9.32 4.44 3.69
N LEU A 104 9.28 4.41 2.37
CA LEU A 104 8.85 3.24 1.61
C LEU A 104 10.07 2.58 0.97
N ASN A 105 10.22 1.29 1.19
CA ASN A 105 11.33 0.54 0.63
C ASN A 105 10.82 -0.61 -0.23
N PHE A 106 11.07 -0.52 -1.52
CA PHE A 106 10.68 -1.53 -2.50
C PHE A 106 11.91 -2.36 -2.88
N LYS A 107 11.74 -3.68 -2.90
CA LYS A 107 12.75 -4.60 -3.43
C LYS A 107 12.04 -5.67 -4.25
N ASP A 108 12.53 -5.86 -5.47
CA ASP A 108 12.03 -6.86 -6.42
C ASP A 108 10.51 -6.73 -6.66
N CYS A 109 9.98 -5.50 -6.65
CA CYS A 109 8.56 -5.23 -6.87
C CYS A 109 8.26 -4.89 -8.34
N HIS A 110 7.05 -5.24 -8.77
CA HIS A 110 6.51 -4.94 -10.11
C HIS A 110 5.49 -3.78 -10.03
N PHE A 111 5.47 -2.92 -11.06
CA PHE A 111 4.49 -1.85 -11.22
C PHE A 111 3.90 -1.88 -12.63
N GLU A 112 2.59 -2.08 -12.74
CA GLU A 112 1.85 -2.11 -14.00
C GLU A 112 0.84 -0.96 -14.08
N TRP A 113 0.80 -0.29 -15.24
CA TRP A 113 -0.16 0.79 -15.53
C TRP A 113 -1.45 0.23 -16.12
N GLY A 114 -2.56 0.94 -15.92
CA GLY A 114 -3.86 0.59 -16.50
C GLY A 114 -5.02 0.96 -15.59
N GLN A 115 -6.22 0.90 -16.18
CA GLN A 115 -7.51 1.08 -15.49
C GLN A 115 -8.22 -0.26 -15.31
#